data_AF-A8SHL5-F1
#
_entry.id   AF-A8SHL5-F1
#
_cell.length_a   1.000
_cell.length_b   1.000
_cell.length_c   1.000
_cell.angle_alpha   90.00
_cell.angle_beta   90.00
_cell.angle_gamma   90.00
#
_symmetry.space_group_name_H-M   'P 1'
#
loop_
_entity.id
_entity.type
_entity.pdbx_description
1 polymer ?
#
loop_
_entity_poly.entity_id
_entity_poly.type
_entity_poly.pdbx_seq_one_letter_code
_entity_poly.pdbx_strand_id
1 'polypeptide(L)'
;MFVFPFPQQPLFNEWYARDTSKKIRSAFQAKNLAGKHTSSSVPYGYLKSEQDKNQWVIDPVAAPIVQRIYRMTMEGKGPYQIAAILSAEHIEIPAYYHQKLGIGLWQTREIRDPYKWGSSTIVHILTNPCYLGHTCNFKTRKHFKDKKSHYVDQDQWTIIENTQEPIIDQETYDNVQRIRAGVRRYPDGWGEAHPLGGLLYCADCGSPMYVNRTGNGKRVANFSCSGYGKIPVGSKCSSGHRVNADSVMALIQETLREIVRFSKEDEEEFVRIVKAEAENQQSSEIKGQKTRLAACKKRLDELETLICKIYEDNALGKLPDKRYQILDAQYAKEQESLEAEAASLQKAVDEYESGQKSADKFIALVKKYQNFEKLDTVMLNEFIYKIFVHERDYKGVANSPQTIEIYFNFIGKFGTQEVNQPTEEERAEIAEKERLRKKRHEAYLRRKANGWQNAYYQKHKAAKKAAMDAKKEAIRAEDQANGVYYLPNQKGESA
;
A
#
# COMPACT_ATOMS: atom_id res chain seq x y z
N MET A 1 -67.27 21.67 13.36
CA MET A 1 -66.23 20.84 12.73
C MET A 1 -65.14 21.79 12.23
N PHE A 2 -64.12 22.06 13.05
CA PHE A 2 -63.03 22.97 12.66
C PHE A 2 -62.04 22.18 11.82
N VAL A 3 -62.10 22.34 10.50
CA VAL A 3 -61.05 21.89 9.59
C VAL A 3 -59.91 22.88 9.75
N PHE A 4 -58.86 22.48 10.48
CA PHE A 4 -57.59 23.22 10.43
C PHE A 4 -57.08 23.14 8.99
N PRO A 5 -56.90 24.27 8.28
CA PRO A 5 -56.32 24.26 6.96
C PRO A 5 -54.87 23.82 7.13
N PHE A 6 -54.56 22.59 6.70
CA PHE A 6 -53.19 22.11 6.65
C PHE A 6 -52.38 23.11 5.81
N PRO A 7 -51.36 23.77 6.36
CA PRO A 7 -50.66 24.80 5.61
C PRO A 7 -49.97 24.13 4.42
N GLN A 8 -50.44 24.44 3.21
CA GLN A 8 -49.94 23.87 1.95
C GLN A 8 -48.59 24.49 1.56
N GLN A 9 -48.30 25.71 2.01
CA GLN A 9 -47.09 26.47 1.65
C GLN A 9 -45.78 25.78 2.09
N PRO A 10 -45.64 25.23 3.32
CA PRO A 10 -44.47 24.44 3.70
C PRO A 10 -44.22 23.24 2.79
N LEU A 11 -45.28 22.57 2.35
CA LEU A 11 -45.20 21.39 1.47
C LEU A 11 -44.68 21.78 0.07
N PHE A 12 -45.23 22.84 -0.51
CA PHE A 12 -44.76 23.36 -1.80
C PHE A 12 -43.31 23.87 -1.74
N ASN A 13 -42.93 24.54 -0.64
CA ASN A 13 -41.55 24.96 -0.42
C ASN A 13 -40.59 23.77 -0.33
N GLU A 14 -41.00 22.69 0.35
CA GLU A 14 -40.21 21.47 0.44
C GLU A 14 -40.07 20.77 -0.92
N TRP A 15 -41.16 20.68 -1.70
CA TRP A 15 -41.12 20.12 -3.04
C TRP A 15 -40.25 20.94 -4.00
N TYR A 16 -40.34 22.26 -3.93
CA TYR A 16 -39.51 23.17 -4.73
C TYR A 16 -38.03 23.06 -4.37
N ALA A 17 -37.69 23.01 -3.07
CA ALA A 17 -36.32 22.80 -2.61
C ALA A 17 -35.77 21.42 -3.04
N ARG A 18 -36.61 20.38 -2.98
CA ARG A 18 -36.25 19.02 -3.42
C ARG A 18 -36.01 18.97 -4.93
N ASP A 19 -36.87 19.59 -5.73
CA ASP A 19 -36.75 19.62 -7.19
C ASP A 19 -35.52 20.43 -7.65
N THR A 20 -35.32 21.61 -7.06
CA THR A 20 -34.11 22.43 -7.30
C THR A 20 -32.84 21.66 -6.92
N SER A 21 -32.84 20.96 -5.78
CA SER A 21 -31.74 20.09 -5.38
C SER A 21 -31.49 18.95 -6.37
N LYS A 22 -32.55 18.32 -6.92
CA LYS A 22 -32.41 17.29 -7.95
C LYS A 22 -31.80 17.86 -9.23
N LYS A 23 -32.31 18.99 -9.74
CA LYS A 23 -31.78 19.66 -10.94
C LYS A 23 -30.31 20.04 -10.81
N ILE A 24 -29.92 20.63 -9.66
CA ILE A 24 -28.52 20.95 -9.38
C ILE A 24 -27.65 19.69 -9.36
N ARG A 25 -28.11 18.61 -8.71
CA ARG A 25 -27.39 17.32 -8.71
C ARG A 25 -27.22 16.74 -10.11
N SER A 26 -28.27 16.73 -10.92
CA SER A 26 -28.22 16.26 -12.31
C SER A 26 -27.27 17.12 -13.16
N ALA A 27 -27.25 18.45 -12.98
CA ALA A 27 -26.31 19.31 -13.67
C ALA A 27 -24.85 19.02 -13.29
N PHE A 28 -24.56 18.78 -12.00
CA PHE A 28 -23.24 18.36 -11.56
C PHE A 28 -22.86 16.96 -12.05
N GLN A 29 -23.81 16.02 -12.08
CA GLN A 29 -23.59 14.69 -12.66
C GLN A 29 -23.28 14.76 -14.14
N ALA A 30 -23.99 15.58 -14.92
CA ALA A 30 -23.71 15.79 -16.34
C ALA A 30 -22.33 16.41 -16.57
N LYS A 31 -21.95 17.40 -15.75
CA LYS A 31 -20.58 17.98 -15.79
C LYS A 31 -19.52 16.94 -15.47
N ASN A 32 -19.78 16.10 -14.47
CA ASN A 32 -18.90 15.02 -14.11
C ASN A 32 -18.78 14.01 -15.26
N LEU A 33 -19.87 13.49 -15.82
CA LEU A 33 -19.82 12.57 -16.97
C LEU A 33 -19.06 13.16 -18.18
N ALA A 34 -19.08 14.48 -18.36
CA ALA A 34 -18.30 15.18 -19.37
C ALA A 34 -16.81 15.38 -19.01
N GLY A 35 -16.31 14.75 -17.95
CA GLY A 35 -14.91 14.85 -17.51
C GLY A 35 -14.52 16.18 -16.86
N LYS A 36 -15.49 17.08 -16.61
CA LYS A 36 -15.19 18.43 -16.12
C LYS A 36 -15.02 18.46 -14.60
N HIS A 37 -14.07 19.27 -14.14
CA HIS A 37 -13.86 19.48 -12.71
C HIS A 37 -15.07 20.21 -12.10
N THR A 38 -15.60 19.66 -11.00
CA THR A 38 -16.72 20.28 -10.28
C THR A 38 -16.25 21.25 -9.19
N SER A 39 -15.02 21.07 -8.69
CA SER A 39 -14.42 21.94 -7.68
C SER A 39 -13.96 23.27 -8.26
N SER A 40 -14.22 24.36 -7.53
CA SER A 40 -13.68 25.68 -7.86
C SER A 40 -12.18 25.82 -7.53
N SER A 41 -11.68 25.05 -6.56
CA SER A 41 -10.29 25.04 -6.14
C SER A 41 -9.50 23.96 -6.87
N VAL A 42 -8.29 24.32 -7.30
CA VAL A 42 -7.32 23.42 -7.92
C VAL A 42 -6.44 22.77 -6.84
N PRO A 43 -6.05 21.49 -6.98
CA PRO A 43 -5.01 20.88 -6.14
C PRO A 43 -3.66 21.57 -6.30
N TYR A 44 -2.85 21.55 -5.23
CA TYR A 44 -1.49 22.10 -5.25
C TYR A 44 -0.63 21.39 -6.31
N GLY A 45 0.15 22.11 -7.11
CA GLY A 45 0.92 21.52 -8.22
C GLY A 45 0.24 21.59 -9.58
N TYR A 46 -1.04 21.98 -9.62
CA TYR A 46 -1.76 22.28 -10.86
C TYR A 46 -2.28 23.72 -10.86
N LEU A 47 -2.43 24.30 -12.05
CA LEU A 47 -3.06 25.59 -12.30
C LEU A 47 -4.23 25.43 -13.28
N LYS A 48 -5.15 26.39 -13.31
CA LYS A 48 -6.17 26.42 -14.38
C LYS A 48 -5.51 26.91 -15.66
N SER A 49 -5.83 26.28 -16.79
CA SER A 49 -5.42 26.79 -18.09
C SER A 49 -6.01 28.18 -18.33
N GLU A 50 -5.22 29.06 -18.95
CA GLU A 50 -5.67 30.39 -19.37
C GLU A 50 -6.70 30.30 -20.51
N GLN A 51 -6.60 29.25 -21.33
CA GLN A 51 -7.45 29.03 -22.50
C GLN A 51 -8.79 28.37 -22.15
N ASP A 52 -8.77 27.35 -21.28
CA ASP A 52 -9.97 26.71 -20.75
C ASP A 52 -9.92 26.62 -19.22
N LYS A 53 -10.82 27.36 -18.56
CA LYS A 53 -10.95 27.37 -17.10
C LYS A 53 -11.33 26.01 -16.51
N ASN A 54 -11.80 25.07 -17.34
CA ASN A 54 -12.15 23.72 -16.93
C ASN A 54 -10.99 22.73 -17.03
N GLN A 55 -9.85 23.10 -17.62
CA GLN A 55 -8.68 22.24 -17.75
C GLN A 55 -7.60 22.64 -16.75
N TRP A 56 -6.93 21.64 -16.16
CA TRP A 56 -5.78 21.84 -15.29
C TRP A 56 -4.48 21.57 -16.05
N VAL A 57 -3.51 22.45 -15.86
CA VAL A 57 -2.15 22.37 -16.41
C VAL A 57 -1.15 22.26 -15.26
N ILE A 58 0.01 21.63 -15.51
CA ILE A 58 1.05 21.44 -14.48
C ILE A 58 1.63 22.80 -14.08
N ASP A 59 1.72 23.05 -12.78
CA ASP A 59 2.40 24.21 -12.23
C ASP A 59 3.92 23.97 -12.22
N PRO A 60 4.74 24.76 -12.94
CA PRO A 60 6.18 24.56 -12.97
C PRO A 60 6.88 24.77 -11.62
N VAL A 61 6.26 25.51 -10.68
CA VAL A 61 6.85 25.80 -9.36
C VAL A 61 6.36 24.78 -8.32
N ALA A 62 5.05 24.53 -8.29
CA ALA A 62 4.46 23.66 -7.26
C ALA A 62 4.57 22.16 -7.59
N ALA A 63 4.56 21.75 -8.87
CA ALA A 63 4.65 20.33 -9.24
C ALA A 63 5.97 19.65 -8.83
N PRO A 64 7.15 20.29 -8.98
CA PRO A 64 8.40 19.71 -8.47
C PRO A 64 8.40 19.46 -6.96
N ILE A 65 7.68 20.30 -6.19
CA ILE A 65 7.54 20.11 -4.74
C ILE A 65 6.68 18.88 -4.45
N VAL A 66 5.60 18.67 -5.20
CA VAL A 66 4.79 17.44 -5.11
C VAL A 66 5.63 16.21 -5.44
N GLN A 67 6.35 16.21 -6.56
CA GLN A 67 7.26 15.12 -6.94
C GLN A 67 8.30 14.84 -5.86
N ARG A 68 8.86 15.90 -5.27
CA ARG A 68 9.81 15.79 -4.17
C ARG A 68 9.18 15.16 -2.91
N ILE A 69 7.93 15.48 -2.58
CA ILE A 69 7.20 14.86 -1.46
C ILE A 69 7.04 13.35 -1.68
N TYR A 70 6.66 12.93 -2.89
CA TYR A 70 6.57 11.51 -3.24
C TYR A 70 7.93 10.82 -3.15
N ARG A 71 8.99 11.43 -3.72
CA ARG A 71 10.37 10.92 -3.65
C ARG A 71 10.85 10.76 -2.20
N MET A 72 10.67 11.76 -1.34
CA MET A 72 11.05 11.66 0.08
C MET A 72 10.28 10.54 0.82
N THR A 73 9.05 10.25 0.40
CA THR A 73 8.28 9.13 0.97
C THR A 73 8.81 7.78 0.50
N MET A 74 9.24 7.68 -0.76
CA MET A 74 9.93 6.51 -1.32
C MET A 74 11.28 6.25 -0.65
N GLU A 75 12.00 7.31 -0.25
CA GLU A 75 13.21 7.24 0.58
C GLU A 75 12.90 6.77 2.03
N GLY A 76 11.63 6.63 2.39
CA GLY A 76 11.19 6.13 3.69
C GLY A 76 10.92 7.21 4.74
N LYS A 77 11.01 8.50 4.40
CA LYS A 77 10.70 9.60 5.33
C LYS A 77 9.21 9.65 5.64
N GLY A 78 8.87 9.81 6.91
CA GLY A 78 7.49 9.93 7.36
C GLY A 78 6.88 11.30 7.06
N PRO A 79 5.54 11.45 7.03
CA PRO A 79 4.87 12.73 6.75
C PRO A 79 5.29 13.87 7.68
N TYR A 80 5.61 13.58 8.94
CA TYR A 80 6.09 14.57 9.91
C TYR A 80 7.51 15.05 9.59
N GLN A 81 8.41 14.13 9.20
CA GLN A 81 9.78 14.48 8.81
C GLN A 81 9.78 15.31 7.53
N ILE A 82 8.96 14.92 6.55
CA ILE A 82 8.78 15.68 5.32
C ILE A 82 8.29 17.09 5.62
N ALA A 83 7.27 17.23 6.48
CA ALA A 83 6.77 18.54 6.89
C ALA A 83 7.85 19.39 7.57
N ALA A 84 8.65 18.80 8.47
CA ALA A 84 9.74 19.50 9.13
C ALA A 84 10.83 19.97 8.14
N ILE A 85 11.21 19.13 7.18
CA ILE A 85 12.19 19.46 6.13
C ILE A 85 11.69 20.63 5.28
N LEU A 86 10.46 20.53 4.76
CA LEU A 86 9.88 21.59 3.92
C LEU A 86 9.72 22.91 4.69
N SER A 87 9.39 22.84 5.98
CA SER A 87 9.28 24.03 6.83
C SER A 87 10.65 24.67 7.10
N ALA A 88 11.69 23.86 7.34
CA ALA A 88 13.05 24.35 7.57
C ALA A 88 13.65 25.02 6.33
N GLU A 89 13.31 24.51 5.15
CA GLU A 89 13.71 25.08 3.85
C GLU A 89 12.87 26.28 3.42
N HIS A 90 11.93 26.74 4.26
CA HIS A 90 11.06 27.88 3.99
C HIS A 90 10.24 27.72 2.69
N ILE A 91 9.77 26.50 2.42
CA ILE A 91 8.87 26.24 1.29
C ILE A 91 7.45 26.62 1.70
N GLU A 92 6.79 27.40 0.85
CA GLU A 92 5.44 27.91 1.11
C GLU A 92 4.41 26.78 1.20
N ILE A 93 3.49 26.88 2.17
CA ILE A 93 2.39 25.93 2.26
C ILE A 93 1.40 26.14 1.11
N PRO A 94 0.68 25.08 0.67
CA PRO A 94 -0.25 25.16 -0.46
C PRO A 94 -1.30 26.27 -0.34
N ALA A 95 -1.81 26.50 0.87
CA ALA A 95 -2.81 27.53 1.12
C ALA A 95 -2.27 28.95 0.88
N TYR A 96 -1.02 29.21 1.26
CA TYR A 96 -0.37 30.50 1.11
C TYR A 96 0.06 30.75 -0.34
N TYR A 97 0.61 29.73 -0.99
CA TYR A 97 0.94 29.79 -2.41
C TYR A 97 -0.30 30.08 -3.27
N HIS A 98 -1.41 29.37 -3.03
CA HIS A 98 -2.68 29.64 -3.70
C HIS A 98 -3.22 31.05 -3.40
N GLN A 99 -3.07 31.54 -2.17
CA GLN A 99 -3.48 32.90 -1.80
C GLN A 99 -2.72 33.97 -2.60
N LYS A 100 -1.41 33.80 -2.81
CA LYS A 100 -0.59 34.71 -3.65
C LYS A 100 -1.06 34.77 -5.09
N LEU A 101 -1.49 33.64 -5.63
CA LEU A 101 -2.04 33.51 -6.98
C LEU A 101 -3.51 33.96 -7.08
N GLY A 102 -4.13 34.38 -5.98
CA GLY A 102 -5.55 34.74 -5.95
C GLY A 102 -6.50 33.57 -6.17
N ILE A 103 -6.05 32.33 -5.93
CA ILE A 103 -6.82 31.10 -6.12
C ILE A 103 -7.08 30.38 -4.78
N GLY A 104 -8.04 29.46 -4.76
CA GLY A 104 -8.34 28.64 -3.59
C GLY A 104 -9.30 29.28 -2.57
N LEU A 105 -9.50 28.59 -1.44
CA LEU A 105 -10.54 28.92 -0.46
C LEU A 105 -10.13 29.99 0.56
N TRP A 106 -8.82 30.30 0.67
CA TRP A 106 -8.25 31.10 1.75
C TRP A 106 -7.83 32.51 1.30
N GLN A 107 -8.38 33.01 0.17
CA GLN A 107 -8.01 34.29 -0.42
C GLN A 107 -8.06 35.47 0.57
N THR A 108 -9.09 35.51 1.43
CA THR A 108 -9.36 36.63 2.35
C THR A 108 -8.86 36.42 3.77
N ARG A 109 -8.29 35.26 4.08
CA ARG A 109 -7.87 34.92 5.44
C ARG A 109 -6.40 35.20 5.62
N GLU A 110 -6.04 35.77 6.77
CA GLU A 110 -4.64 35.94 7.13
C GLU A 110 -4.03 34.60 7.57
N ILE A 111 -2.96 34.19 6.89
CA ILE A 111 -2.20 32.99 7.23
C ILE A 111 -1.01 33.43 8.07
N ARG A 112 -1.07 33.17 9.38
CA ARG A 112 -0.03 33.56 10.35
C ARG A 112 1.33 32.92 10.07
N ASP A 113 1.33 31.62 9.72
CA ASP A 113 2.55 30.83 9.53
C ASP A 113 2.61 30.28 8.08
N PRO A 114 3.18 31.02 7.11
CA PRO A 114 3.17 30.63 5.68
C PRO A 114 4.09 29.45 5.33
N TYR A 115 5.01 29.07 6.21
CA TYR A 115 5.99 27.99 5.98
C TYR A 115 5.75 26.76 6.84
N LYS A 116 4.70 26.75 7.67
CA LYS A 116 4.46 25.67 8.64
C LYS A 116 3.69 24.52 8.01
N TRP A 117 4.42 23.54 7.48
CA TRP A 117 3.81 22.35 6.91
C TRP A 117 3.20 21.45 7.99
N GLY A 118 1.94 21.07 7.77
CA GLY A 118 1.25 20.06 8.58
C GLY A 118 1.43 18.66 8.01
N SER A 119 1.57 17.65 8.88
CA SER A 119 1.63 16.24 8.45
C SER A 119 0.35 15.81 7.72
N SER A 120 -0.81 16.36 8.10
CA SER A 120 -2.09 16.13 7.44
C SER A 120 -2.11 16.64 5.99
N THR A 121 -1.48 17.79 5.72
CA THR A 121 -1.36 18.35 4.37
C THR A 121 -0.54 17.44 3.48
N ILE A 122 0.59 16.93 3.98
CA ILE A 122 1.42 15.95 3.26
C ILE A 122 0.63 14.67 2.98
N VAL A 123 -0.07 14.14 3.98
CA VAL A 123 -0.94 12.97 3.80
C VAL A 123 -1.99 13.23 2.73
N HIS A 124 -2.65 14.38 2.75
CA HIS A 124 -3.66 14.73 1.76
C HIS A 124 -3.09 14.76 0.34
N ILE A 125 -1.89 15.34 0.16
CA ILE A 125 -1.18 15.34 -1.13
C ILE A 125 -0.93 13.90 -1.57
N LEU A 126 -0.33 13.08 -0.71
CA LEU A 126 0.04 11.70 -1.05
C LEU A 126 -1.18 10.82 -1.39
N THR A 127 -2.34 11.06 -0.78
CA THR A 127 -3.57 10.26 -1.02
C THR A 127 -4.46 10.76 -2.15
N ASN A 128 -4.10 11.86 -2.82
CA ASN A 128 -5.01 12.47 -3.80
C ASN A 128 -4.80 11.86 -5.19
N PRO A 129 -5.79 11.15 -5.75
CA PRO A 129 -5.66 10.57 -7.10
C PRO A 129 -5.57 11.62 -8.21
N CYS A 130 -5.83 12.91 -7.94
CA CYS A 130 -5.66 13.97 -8.93
C CYS A 130 -4.23 14.06 -9.49
N TYR A 131 -3.22 13.61 -8.74
CA TYR A 131 -1.81 13.62 -9.20
C TYR A 131 -1.49 12.55 -10.24
N LEU A 132 -2.37 11.55 -10.38
CA LEU A 132 -2.34 10.54 -11.45
C LEU A 132 -2.99 11.05 -12.76
N GLY A 133 -3.38 12.32 -12.82
CA GLY A 133 -4.09 12.86 -13.97
C GLY A 133 -5.59 12.53 -13.99
N HIS A 134 -6.15 12.04 -12.88
CA HIS A 134 -7.57 11.70 -12.77
C HIS A 134 -8.39 12.84 -12.17
N THR A 135 -9.66 12.93 -12.53
CA THR A 135 -10.61 13.82 -11.85
C THR A 135 -11.40 13.02 -10.82
N CYS A 136 -11.27 13.39 -9.55
CA CYS A 136 -12.06 12.79 -8.48
C CYS A 136 -13.12 13.77 -7.97
N ASN A 137 -14.37 13.53 -8.34
CA ASN A 137 -15.53 14.33 -7.95
C ASN A 137 -16.40 13.59 -6.91
N PHE A 138 -17.33 14.31 -6.29
CA PHE A 138 -18.32 13.79 -5.34
C PHE A 138 -17.77 13.16 -4.04
N LYS A 139 -16.60 13.59 -3.56
CA LYS A 139 -16.04 13.20 -2.23
C LYS A 139 -16.97 13.52 -1.05
N THR A 140 -17.94 14.42 -1.25
CA THR A 140 -18.95 14.78 -0.25
C THR A 140 -20.34 14.74 -0.84
N ARG A 141 -21.31 14.25 -0.06
CA ARG A 141 -22.74 14.37 -0.36
C ARG A 141 -23.41 15.33 0.62
N LYS A 142 -24.34 16.12 0.09
CA LYS A 142 -25.18 17.01 0.89
C LYS A 142 -26.63 16.67 0.65
N HIS A 143 -27.37 16.43 1.73
CA HIS A 143 -28.81 16.32 1.67
C HIS A 143 -29.44 17.72 1.67
N PHE A 144 -30.54 17.92 0.96
CA PHE A 144 -31.14 19.26 0.79
C PHE A 144 -31.67 19.86 2.09
N LYS A 145 -32.01 19.01 3.08
CA LYS A 145 -32.43 19.45 4.43
C LYS A 145 -31.25 19.68 5.38
N ASP A 146 -30.07 19.16 5.05
CA ASP A 146 -28.92 19.24 5.92
C ASP A 146 -28.09 20.48 5.60
N LYS A 147 -27.72 21.22 6.64
CA LYS A 147 -26.83 22.38 6.50
C LYS A 147 -25.38 21.97 6.22
N LYS A 148 -24.98 20.77 6.66
CA LYS A 148 -23.62 20.24 6.55
C LYS A 148 -23.52 19.22 5.41
N SER A 149 -22.36 19.17 4.78
CA SER A 149 -22.00 18.11 3.84
C SER A 149 -21.34 16.97 4.60
N HIS A 150 -21.58 15.74 4.17
CA HIS A 150 -20.98 14.52 4.72
C HIS A 150 -19.99 13.96 3.70
N TYR A 151 -18.82 13.51 4.17
CA TYR A 151 -17.89 12.76 3.32
C TYR A 151 -18.48 11.39 2.99
N VAL A 152 -18.24 10.93 1.76
CA VAL A 152 -18.62 9.59 1.32
C VAL A 152 -17.39 8.69 1.26
N ASP A 153 -17.64 7.39 1.42
CA ASP A 153 -16.63 6.35 1.26
C ASP A 153 -16.01 6.38 -0.13
N GLN A 154 -14.76 5.92 -0.23
CA GLN A 154 -13.96 6.00 -1.46
C GLN A 154 -14.61 5.24 -2.63
N ASP A 155 -15.32 4.15 -2.35
CA ASP A 155 -16.03 3.34 -3.35
C ASP A 155 -17.18 4.10 -4.04
N GLN A 156 -17.66 5.18 -3.42
CA GLN A 156 -18.71 6.04 -3.97
C GLN A 156 -18.14 7.26 -4.70
N TRP A 157 -16.83 7.41 -4.77
CA TRP A 157 -16.19 8.50 -5.49
C TRP A 157 -16.32 8.25 -6.98
N THR A 158 -16.60 9.30 -7.75
CA THR A 158 -16.52 9.17 -9.21
C THR A 158 -15.15 9.65 -9.66
N ILE A 159 -14.34 8.68 -10.09
CA ILE A 159 -13.01 8.90 -10.63
C ILE A 159 -13.11 8.80 -12.15
N ILE A 160 -12.68 9.85 -12.84
CA ILE A 160 -12.61 9.89 -14.29
C ILE A 160 -11.15 9.90 -14.65
N GLU A 161 -10.74 8.89 -15.40
CA GLU A 161 -9.35 8.66 -15.73
C GLU A 161 -8.85 9.63 -16.80
N ASN A 162 -7.55 9.94 -16.77
CA ASN A 162 -6.82 10.66 -17.82
C ASN A 162 -7.44 12.00 -18.27
N THR A 163 -7.94 12.79 -17.32
CA THR A 163 -8.51 14.13 -17.60
C THR A 163 -7.44 15.22 -17.68
N GLN A 164 -6.28 15.03 -17.06
CA GLN A 164 -5.16 15.99 -17.10
C GLN A 164 -3.82 15.26 -17.10
N GLU A 165 -2.74 15.99 -17.39
CA GLU A 165 -1.39 15.43 -17.38
C GLU A 165 -0.99 14.98 -15.95
N PRO A 166 -0.50 13.75 -15.77
CA PRO A 166 -0.10 13.25 -14.46
C PRO A 166 1.20 13.91 -13.98
N ILE A 167 1.24 14.30 -12.70
CA ILE A 167 2.48 14.76 -12.04
C ILE A 167 3.31 13.57 -11.54
N ILE A 168 2.62 12.49 -11.16
CA ILE A 168 3.18 11.26 -10.60
C ILE A 168 2.65 10.08 -11.39
N ASP A 169 3.50 9.09 -11.63
CA ASP A 169 3.13 7.84 -12.26
C ASP A 169 2.33 6.93 -11.31
N GLN A 170 1.54 6.02 -11.87
CA GLN A 170 0.72 5.08 -11.11
C GLN A 170 1.55 4.24 -10.12
N GLU A 171 2.77 3.87 -10.49
CA GLU A 171 3.60 2.95 -9.71
C GLU A 171 4.17 3.62 -8.47
N THR A 172 4.70 4.84 -8.62
CA THR A 172 5.13 5.66 -7.49
C THR A 172 3.97 5.92 -6.53
N TYR A 173 2.76 6.18 -7.05
CA TYR A 173 1.59 6.38 -6.21
C TYR A 173 1.23 5.12 -5.41
N ASP A 174 1.16 3.96 -6.07
CA ASP A 174 0.80 2.69 -5.44
C ASP A 174 1.86 2.25 -4.42
N ASN A 175 3.15 2.42 -4.75
CA ASN A 175 4.25 2.17 -3.83
C ASN A 175 4.16 3.07 -2.59
N VAL A 176 3.88 4.36 -2.76
CA VAL A 176 3.70 5.26 -1.63
C VAL A 176 2.48 4.89 -0.78
N GLN A 177 1.35 4.49 -1.38
CA GLN A 177 0.21 3.99 -0.60
C GLN A 177 0.58 2.74 0.20
N ARG A 178 1.29 1.79 -0.42
CA ARG A 178 1.76 0.56 0.25
C ARG A 178 2.69 0.88 1.41
N ILE A 179 3.68 1.74 1.18
CA ILE A 179 4.64 2.23 2.19
C ILE A 179 3.90 2.84 3.38
N ARG A 180 2.83 3.61 3.13
CA ARG A 180 2.04 4.28 4.18
C ARG A 180 1.06 3.36 4.89
N ALA A 181 0.50 2.36 4.19
CA ALA A 181 -0.36 1.34 4.76
C ALA A 181 0.44 0.38 5.66
N GLY A 182 1.71 0.13 5.32
CA GLY A 182 2.66 -0.58 6.15
C GLY A 182 3.00 0.22 7.42
N VAL A 183 2.79 -0.41 8.57
CA VAL A 183 3.34 -0.13 9.92
C VAL A 183 3.95 1.25 10.16
N ARG A 184 3.52 1.89 11.27
CA ARG A 184 4.17 3.07 11.87
C ARG A 184 5.70 2.92 11.91
N ARG A 185 6.40 3.60 11.02
CA ARG A 185 7.85 3.81 11.11
C ARG A 185 8.10 4.88 12.17
N TYR A 186 8.15 4.47 13.43
CA TYR A 186 8.70 5.35 14.45
C TYR A 186 10.21 5.49 14.20
N PRO A 187 10.76 6.71 14.25
CA PRO A 187 12.17 6.88 14.50
C PRO A 187 12.42 6.29 15.90
N ASP A 188 12.96 5.09 15.99
CA ASP A 188 13.19 4.39 17.27
C ASP A 188 14.37 5.03 18.04
N GLY A 189 14.23 6.30 18.42
CA GLY A 189 15.20 7.08 19.21
C GLY A 189 16.37 7.69 18.43
N TRP A 190 16.47 7.42 17.12
CA TRP A 190 17.67 7.67 16.30
C TRP A 190 17.42 8.46 15.01
N GLY A 191 16.25 9.09 14.87
CA GLY A 191 15.93 9.97 13.73
C GLY A 191 15.60 9.25 12.41
N GLU A 192 16.22 8.12 12.08
CA GLU A 192 16.07 7.47 10.76
C GLU A 192 15.48 6.05 10.84
N ALA A 193 14.46 5.79 10.00
CA ALA A 193 13.86 4.47 9.83
C ALA A 193 14.84 3.50 9.15
N HIS A 194 14.75 2.20 9.46
CA HIS A 194 15.57 1.20 8.77
C HIS A 194 15.03 0.99 7.34
N PRO A 195 15.88 0.81 6.31
CA PRO A 195 15.44 0.56 4.93
C PRO A 195 14.40 -0.56 4.79
N LEU A 196 14.60 -1.67 5.51
CA LEU A 196 13.68 -2.81 5.55
C LEU A 196 12.38 -2.58 6.37
N GLY A 197 12.20 -1.38 6.92
CA GLY A 197 11.07 -1.03 7.79
C GLY A 197 9.73 -1.06 7.06
N GLY A 198 8.89 -2.02 7.42
CA GLY A 198 7.56 -2.21 6.82
C GLY A 198 7.52 -3.24 5.68
N LEU A 199 8.63 -3.90 5.35
CA LEU A 199 8.71 -4.91 4.29
C LEU A 199 8.80 -6.35 4.82
N LEU A 200 9.21 -6.53 6.08
CA LEU A 200 9.40 -7.84 6.71
C LEU A 200 8.13 -8.32 7.41
N TYR A 201 7.75 -9.56 7.10
CA TYR A 201 6.60 -10.26 7.65
C TYR A 201 7.02 -11.64 8.16
N CYS A 202 6.31 -12.12 9.18
CA CYS A 202 6.47 -13.49 9.67
C CYS A 202 5.74 -14.46 8.73
N ALA A 203 6.40 -15.51 8.26
CA ALA A 203 5.75 -16.53 7.42
C ALA A 203 4.66 -17.30 8.18
N ASP A 204 4.93 -17.68 9.44
CA ASP A 204 4.01 -18.53 10.22
C ASP A 204 2.73 -17.83 10.68
N CYS A 205 2.78 -16.53 10.96
CA CYS A 205 1.62 -15.80 11.51
C CYS A 205 1.18 -14.59 10.68
N GLY A 206 1.84 -14.30 9.56
CA GLY A 206 1.57 -13.17 8.68
C GLY A 206 1.75 -11.78 9.32
N SER A 207 2.13 -11.70 10.60
CA SER A 207 2.26 -10.43 11.31
C SER A 207 3.53 -9.69 10.88
N PRO A 208 3.52 -8.34 10.82
CA PRO A 208 4.70 -7.57 10.46
C PRO A 208 5.81 -7.74 11.51
N MET A 209 7.06 -7.59 11.07
CA MET A 209 8.22 -7.61 11.96
C MET A 209 8.67 -6.19 12.30
N TYR A 210 8.95 -5.94 13.58
CA TYR A 210 9.47 -4.67 14.05
C TYR A 210 10.98 -4.72 14.26
N VAL A 211 11.64 -3.61 13.97
CA VAL A 211 13.07 -3.46 14.20
C VAL A 211 13.33 -3.20 15.68
N ASN A 212 14.33 -3.87 16.24
CA ASN A 212 14.89 -3.60 17.54
C ASN A 212 16.37 -3.28 17.34
N ARG A 213 16.77 -2.03 17.61
CA ARG A 213 18.18 -1.59 17.45
C ARG A 213 19.00 -1.68 18.73
N THR A 214 18.36 -1.64 19.90
CA THR A 214 19.05 -1.56 21.22
C THR A 214 18.74 -2.72 22.16
N GLY A 215 17.76 -3.57 21.83
CA GLY A 215 17.30 -4.67 22.70
C GLY A 215 18.38 -5.69 23.05
N ASN A 216 19.45 -5.72 22.27
CA ASN A 216 20.51 -6.71 22.22
C ASN A 216 21.85 -6.21 22.81
N GLY A 217 21.95 -4.94 23.24
CA GLY A 217 23.19 -4.36 23.79
C GLY A 217 24.33 -4.29 22.77
N LYS A 218 23.99 -4.20 21.48
CA LYS A 218 24.87 -4.04 20.32
C LYS A 218 24.18 -3.09 19.33
N ARG A 219 24.94 -2.34 18.53
CA ARG A 219 24.44 -1.48 17.44
C ARG A 219 24.04 -2.29 16.18
N VAL A 220 23.39 -3.44 16.36
CA VAL A 220 22.96 -4.31 15.25
C VAL A 220 21.45 -4.37 15.23
N ALA A 221 20.83 -3.99 14.12
CA ALA A 221 19.39 -4.01 13.95
C ALA A 221 18.88 -5.46 13.81
N ASN A 222 17.95 -5.85 14.68
CA ASN A 222 17.30 -7.15 14.62
C ASN A 222 15.80 -6.97 14.43
N PHE A 223 15.22 -7.66 13.46
CA PHE A 223 13.79 -7.70 13.27
C PHE A 223 13.17 -8.82 14.10
N SER A 224 12.06 -8.53 14.78
CA SER A 224 11.30 -9.51 15.55
C SER A 224 9.83 -9.51 15.17
N CYS A 225 9.22 -10.68 15.11
CA CYS A 225 7.79 -10.83 14.87
C CYS A 225 6.96 -10.08 15.93
N SER A 226 6.07 -9.20 15.48
CA SER A 226 5.17 -8.45 16.36
C SER A 226 4.05 -9.30 16.97
N GLY A 227 3.71 -10.43 16.33
CA GLY A 227 2.65 -11.35 16.77
C GLY A 227 3.04 -12.14 18.03
N TYR A 228 4.33 -12.45 18.21
CA TYR A 228 4.79 -13.30 19.31
C TYR A 228 4.56 -12.70 20.70
N GLY A 229 4.84 -11.40 20.86
CA GLY A 229 4.76 -10.70 22.15
C GLY A 229 3.35 -10.29 22.58
N LYS A 230 2.33 -10.54 21.75
CA LYS A 230 0.93 -10.20 22.10
C LYS A 230 0.43 -11.17 23.16
N ILE A 231 -0.26 -10.65 24.18
CA ILE A 231 -0.76 -11.42 25.31
C ILE A 231 -2.07 -12.13 24.93
N PRO A 232 -2.23 -13.44 25.22
CA PRO A 232 -1.25 -14.36 25.81
C PRO A 232 -0.05 -14.62 24.87
N VAL A 233 1.18 -14.52 25.40
CA VAL A 233 2.42 -14.67 24.62
C VAL A 233 2.42 -16.03 23.93
N GLY A 234 2.71 -16.04 22.62
CA GLY A 234 2.69 -17.27 21.84
C GLY A 234 1.35 -17.63 21.19
N SER A 235 0.29 -16.84 21.43
CA SER A 235 -1.06 -17.11 20.89
C SER A 235 -1.14 -16.96 19.37
N LYS A 236 -0.58 -15.88 18.82
CA LYS A 236 -0.60 -15.62 17.37
C LYS A 236 0.57 -16.23 16.62
N CYS A 237 1.71 -16.40 17.30
CA CYS A 237 2.93 -16.94 16.73
C CYS A 237 3.54 -17.87 17.77
N SER A 238 3.70 -19.14 17.45
CA SER A 238 4.14 -20.17 18.40
C SER A 238 5.56 -19.91 18.95
N SER A 239 6.39 -19.19 18.20
CA SER A 239 7.76 -18.88 18.56
C SER A 239 8.17 -17.44 18.21
N GLY A 240 9.25 -17.00 18.85
CA GLY A 240 9.79 -15.65 18.66
C GLY A 240 10.70 -15.56 17.43
N HIS A 241 10.11 -15.39 16.25
CA HIS A 241 10.86 -15.23 15.00
C HIS A 241 11.70 -13.97 15.03
N ARG A 242 13.00 -14.14 14.78
CA ARG A 242 13.99 -13.06 14.81
C ARG A 242 15.03 -13.25 13.71
N VAL A 243 15.34 -12.17 13.00
CA VAL A 243 16.34 -12.15 11.93
C VAL A 243 17.23 -10.92 12.07
N ASN A 244 18.51 -11.07 11.69
CA ASN A 244 19.45 -9.96 11.63
C ASN A 244 19.21 -9.15 10.35
N ALA A 245 19.09 -7.82 10.47
CA ALA A 245 18.89 -6.93 9.35
C ALA A 245 20.02 -7.00 8.31
N ASP A 246 21.27 -7.07 8.77
CA ASP A 246 22.44 -7.09 7.88
C ASP A 246 22.45 -8.33 6.98
N SER A 247 22.05 -9.48 7.53
CA SER A 247 21.93 -10.74 6.79
C SER A 247 20.84 -10.66 5.71
N VAL A 248 19.71 -10.01 6.00
CA VAL A 248 18.62 -9.81 5.03
C VAL A 248 19.06 -8.84 3.93
N MET A 249 19.74 -7.74 4.29
CA MET A 249 20.25 -6.78 3.30
C MET A 249 21.28 -7.42 2.36
N ALA A 250 22.20 -8.22 2.89
CA ALA A 250 23.18 -8.93 2.10
C ALA A 250 22.52 -9.92 1.13
N LEU A 251 21.54 -10.70 1.61
CA LEU A 251 20.78 -11.63 0.77
C LEU A 251 20.07 -10.91 -0.38
N ILE A 252 19.35 -9.82 -0.09
CA ILE A 252 18.68 -9.02 -1.12
C ILE A 252 19.68 -8.49 -2.15
N GLN A 253 20.83 -7.99 -1.69
CA GLN A 253 21.86 -7.44 -2.56
C GLN A 253 22.46 -8.51 -3.49
N GLU A 254 22.67 -9.72 -2.96
CA GLU A 254 23.13 -10.87 -3.74
C GLU A 254 22.07 -11.29 -4.77
N THR A 255 20.82 -11.50 -4.35
CA THR A 255 19.71 -11.85 -5.25
C THR A 255 19.51 -10.82 -6.36
N LEU A 256 19.54 -9.51 -6.04
CA LEU A 256 19.41 -8.46 -7.05
C LEU A 256 20.60 -8.44 -8.02
N ARG A 257 21.83 -8.68 -7.54
CA ARG A 257 23.01 -8.78 -8.41
C ARG A 257 22.92 -10.00 -9.34
N GLU A 258 22.40 -11.11 -8.84
CA GLU A 258 22.16 -12.31 -9.65
C GLU A 258 21.13 -12.05 -10.73
N ILE A 259 20.00 -11.42 -10.40
CA ILE A 259 18.97 -11.02 -11.37
C ILE A 259 19.56 -10.10 -12.44
N VAL A 260 20.36 -9.11 -12.04
CA VAL A 260 21.03 -8.18 -12.97
C VAL A 260 22.07 -8.90 -13.83
N ARG A 261 22.84 -9.84 -13.27
CA ARG A 261 23.81 -10.64 -14.04
C ARG A 261 23.10 -11.51 -15.06
N PHE A 262 22.06 -12.21 -14.65
CA PHE A 262 21.26 -13.07 -15.52
C PHE A 262 20.60 -12.27 -16.65
N SER A 263 20.07 -11.08 -16.36
CA SER A 263 19.56 -10.16 -17.37
C SER A 263 20.61 -9.66 -18.37
N LYS A 264 21.90 -9.65 -18.01
CA LYS A 264 23.00 -9.24 -18.93
C LYS A 264 23.50 -10.40 -19.78
N GLU A 265 23.46 -11.62 -19.27
CA GLU A 265 23.97 -12.83 -19.94
C GLU A 265 22.97 -13.37 -20.97
N ASP A 266 21.67 -13.41 -20.64
CA ASP A 266 20.63 -13.88 -21.56
C ASP A 266 19.31 -13.11 -21.35
N GLU A 267 19.15 -12.00 -22.07
CA GLU A 267 17.97 -11.14 -21.96
C GLU A 267 16.69 -11.86 -22.44
N GLU A 268 16.79 -12.70 -23.48
CA GLU A 268 15.63 -13.40 -24.04
C GLU A 268 15.15 -14.50 -23.11
N GLU A 269 16.05 -15.32 -22.56
CA GLU A 269 15.70 -16.34 -21.58
C GLU A 269 15.20 -15.71 -20.27
N PHE A 270 15.80 -14.61 -19.83
CA PHE A 270 15.30 -13.87 -18.68
C PHE A 270 13.86 -13.38 -18.87
N VAL A 271 13.56 -12.78 -20.02
CA VAL A 271 12.19 -12.35 -20.35
C VAL A 271 11.24 -13.54 -20.37
N ARG A 272 11.65 -14.68 -20.94
CA ARG A 272 10.84 -15.91 -20.95
C ARG A 272 10.56 -16.43 -19.55
N ILE A 273 11.57 -16.55 -18.69
CA ILE A 273 11.41 -17.05 -17.31
C ILE A 273 10.55 -16.10 -16.48
N VAL A 274 10.79 -14.80 -16.58
CA VAL A 274 9.99 -13.79 -15.87
C VAL A 274 8.52 -13.84 -16.29
N LYS A 275 8.25 -13.96 -17.60
CA LYS A 275 6.88 -14.11 -18.11
C LYS A 275 6.26 -15.43 -17.70
N ALA A 276 7.01 -16.53 -17.79
CA ALA A 276 6.55 -17.86 -17.39
C ALA A 276 6.25 -17.95 -15.90
N GLU A 277 7.04 -17.32 -15.03
CA GLU A 277 6.81 -17.32 -13.58
C GLU A 277 5.62 -16.42 -13.19
N ALA A 278 5.48 -15.27 -13.87
CA ALA A 278 4.29 -14.43 -13.74
C ALA A 278 3.01 -15.17 -14.22
N GLU A 279 3.12 -16.04 -15.22
CA GLU A 279 2.02 -16.86 -15.74
C GLU A 279 1.74 -18.11 -14.88
N ASN A 280 2.76 -18.78 -14.37
CA ASN A 280 2.66 -20.05 -13.64
C ASN A 280 1.91 -19.93 -12.32
N GLN A 281 1.88 -18.74 -11.71
CA GLN A 281 1.12 -18.56 -10.47
C GLN A 281 -0.40 -18.70 -10.69
N GLN A 282 -0.95 -18.53 -11.91
CA GLN A 282 -2.42 -18.43 -12.11
C GLN A 282 -2.99 -18.87 -13.49
N SER A 283 -2.22 -19.44 -14.42
CA SER A 283 -2.62 -19.53 -15.85
C SER A 283 -3.82 -20.42 -16.21
N SER A 284 -4.07 -21.54 -15.50
CA SER A 284 -5.14 -22.48 -15.89
C SER A 284 -6.53 -22.01 -15.49
N GLU A 285 -6.67 -21.41 -14.30
CA GLU A 285 -7.93 -20.86 -13.79
C GLU A 285 -8.34 -19.60 -14.58
N ILE A 286 -7.40 -18.72 -14.92
CA ILE A 286 -7.67 -17.48 -15.65
C ILE A 286 -8.25 -17.74 -17.04
N LYS A 287 -7.74 -18.73 -17.77
CA LYS A 287 -8.25 -19.06 -19.11
C LYS A 287 -9.71 -19.54 -19.03
N GLY A 288 -10.04 -20.30 -17.99
CA GLY A 288 -11.42 -20.68 -17.66
C GLY A 288 -12.28 -19.46 -17.32
N GLN A 289 -11.77 -18.56 -16.48
CA GLN A 289 -12.46 -17.33 -16.09
C GLN A 289 -12.70 -16.38 -17.27
N LYS A 290 -11.73 -16.18 -18.17
CA LYS A 290 -11.91 -15.37 -19.41
C LYS A 290 -13.00 -15.95 -20.31
N THR A 291 -13.01 -17.28 -20.48
CA THR A 291 -14.03 -17.97 -21.28
C THR A 291 -15.41 -17.84 -20.64
N ARG A 292 -15.49 -17.99 -19.31
CA ARG A 292 -16.73 -17.83 -18.54
C ARG A 292 -17.24 -16.40 -18.59
N LEU A 293 -16.36 -15.40 -18.43
CA LEU A 293 -16.67 -13.98 -18.55
C LEU A 293 -17.26 -13.64 -19.91
N ALA A 294 -16.66 -14.15 -21.00
CA ALA A 294 -17.18 -13.95 -22.36
C ALA A 294 -18.57 -14.59 -22.53
N ALA A 295 -18.80 -15.78 -21.95
CA ALA A 295 -20.11 -16.41 -21.97
C ALA A 295 -21.16 -15.63 -21.17
N CYS A 296 -20.81 -15.10 -19.98
CA CYS A 296 -21.69 -14.26 -19.17
C CYS A 296 -22.05 -12.96 -19.92
N LYS A 297 -21.08 -12.27 -20.52
CA LYS A 297 -21.33 -11.06 -21.33
C LYS A 297 -22.25 -11.34 -22.52
N LYS A 298 -21.99 -12.41 -23.27
CA LYS A 298 -22.86 -12.82 -24.38
C LYS A 298 -24.29 -13.11 -23.91
N ARG A 299 -24.44 -13.77 -22.76
CA ARG A 299 -25.75 -14.06 -22.18
C ARG A 299 -26.49 -12.79 -21.74
N LEU A 300 -25.77 -11.81 -21.20
CA LEU A 300 -26.33 -10.50 -20.86
C LEU A 300 -26.85 -9.78 -22.11
N ASP A 301 -26.09 -9.76 -23.21
CA ASP A 301 -26.53 -9.16 -24.49
C ASP A 301 -27.78 -9.86 -25.07
N GLU A 302 -27.84 -11.20 -24.96
CA GLU A 302 -29.01 -11.99 -25.37
C GLU A 302 -30.23 -11.67 -24.50
N LEU A 303 -30.06 -11.55 -23.19
CA LEU A 303 -31.13 -11.18 -22.26
C LEU A 303 -31.66 -9.77 -22.54
N GLU A 304 -30.79 -8.81 -22.80
CA GLU A 304 -31.19 -7.44 -23.16
C GLU A 304 -32.03 -7.42 -24.44
N THR A 305 -31.63 -8.21 -25.45
CA THR A 305 -32.41 -8.38 -26.68
C THR A 305 -33.78 -9.03 -26.42
N LEU A 306 -33.85 -10.03 -25.53
CA LEU A 306 -35.10 -10.70 -25.16
C LEU A 306 -36.04 -9.78 -24.38
N ILE A 307 -35.51 -8.97 -23.47
CA ILE A 307 -36.27 -7.98 -22.69
C ILE A 307 -36.89 -6.94 -23.63
N CYS A 308 -36.12 -6.41 -24.60
CA CYS A 308 -36.63 -5.48 -25.61
C CYS A 308 -37.81 -6.09 -26.40
N LYS A 309 -37.68 -7.34 -26.88
CA LYS A 309 -38.74 -8.03 -27.63
C LYS A 309 -40.00 -8.27 -26.78
N ILE A 310 -39.83 -8.67 -25.52
CA ILE A 310 -40.95 -8.94 -24.62
C ILE A 310 -41.69 -7.64 -24.26
N TYR A 311 -40.96 -6.53 -24.14
CA TYR A 311 -41.55 -5.21 -23.96
C TYR A 311 -42.36 -4.78 -25.19
N GLU A 312 -41.82 -4.99 -26.39
CA GLU A 312 -42.52 -4.72 -27.66
C GLU A 312 -43.80 -5.57 -27.81
N ASP A 313 -43.73 -6.88 -27.54
CA ASP A 313 -44.88 -7.77 -27.64
C ASP A 313 -45.96 -7.49 -26.59
N ASN A 314 -45.58 -7.00 -25.41
CA ASN A 314 -46.53 -6.49 -24.41
C ASN A 314 -47.19 -5.18 -24.89
N ALA A 315 -46.40 -4.23 -25.39
CA ALA A 315 -46.92 -2.96 -25.93
C ALA A 315 -47.88 -3.17 -27.13
N LEU A 316 -47.66 -4.22 -27.92
CA LEU A 316 -48.52 -4.64 -29.04
C LEU A 316 -49.74 -5.48 -28.59
N GLY A 317 -49.90 -5.75 -27.29
CA GLY A 317 -51.02 -6.51 -26.72
C GLY A 317 -51.02 -8.01 -27.05
N LYS A 318 -49.91 -8.53 -27.59
CA LYS A 318 -49.75 -9.97 -27.90
C LYS A 318 -49.45 -10.79 -26.64
N LEU A 319 -48.95 -10.15 -25.59
CA LEU A 319 -48.60 -10.76 -24.32
C LEU A 319 -49.43 -10.17 -23.16
N PRO A 320 -50.12 -10.98 -22.33
CA PRO A 320 -50.82 -10.47 -21.16
C PRO A 320 -49.88 -9.92 -20.07
N ASP A 321 -50.26 -8.83 -19.41
CA ASP A 321 -49.48 -8.16 -18.36
C ASP A 321 -48.96 -9.09 -17.25
N LYS A 322 -49.81 -10.03 -16.78
CA LYS A 322 -49.42 -11.00 -15.75
C LYS A 322 -48.28 -11.91 -16.21
N ARG A 323 -48.23 -12.24 -17.49
CA ARG A 323 -47.18 -13.10 -18.07
C ARG A 323 -45.89 -12.31 -18.27
N TYR A 324 -46.01 -11.05 -18.69
CA TYR A 324 -44.90 -10.10 -18.80
C TYR A 324 -44.18 -9.93 -17.45
N GLN A 325 -44.91 -9.63 -16.37
CA GLN A 325 -44.32 -9.42 -15.04
C GLN A 325 -43.52 -10.62 -14.53
N ILE A 326 -43.95 -11.84 -14.84
CA ILE A 326 -43.25 -13.06 -14.43
C ILE A 326 -41.95 -13.23 -15.23
N LEU A 327 -41.99 -13.01 -16.55
CA LEU A 327 -40.82 -13.14 -17.42
C LEU A 327 -39.78 -12.04 -17.14
N ASP A 328 -40.25 -10.80 -16.98
CA ASP A 328 -39.41 -9.65 -16.61
C ASP A 328 -38.68 -9.89 -15.29
N ALA A 329 -39.40 -10.37 -14.26
CA ALA A 329 -38.77 -10.71 -12.98
C ALA A 329 -37.77 -11.87 -13.07
N GLN A 330 -37.99 -12.85 -13.95
CA GLN A 330 -37.05 -13.95 -14.18
C GLN A 330 -35.77 -13.46 -14.86
N TYR A 331 -35.91 -12.68 -15.94
CA TYR A 331 -34.76 -12.14 -16.66
C TYR A 331 -33.99 -11.10 -15.86
N ALA A 332 -34.66 -10.24 -15.09
CA ALA A 332 -34.00 -9.29 -14.20
C ALA A 332 -33.16 -10.00 -13.12
N LYS A 333 -33.68 -11.12 -12.56
CA LYS A 333 -32.93 -11.93 -11.59
C LYS A 333 -31.73 -12.64 -12.22
N GLU A 334 -31.88 -13.16 -13.44
CA GLU A 334 -30.78 -13.77 -14.19
C GLU A 334 -29.70 -12.71 -14.51
N GLN A 335 -30.11 -11.52 -14.95
CA GLN A 335 -29.23 -10.39 -15.23
C GLN A 335 -28.44 -9.96 -13.99
N GLU A 336 -29.09 -9.74 -12.84
CA GLU A 336 -28.40 -9.36 -11.60
C GLU A 336 -27.35 -10.41 -11.19
N SER A 337 -27.68 -11.69 -11.32
CA SER A 337 -26.75 -12.78 -11.00
C SER A 337 -25.55 -12.85 -11.95
N LEU A 338 -25.79 -12.65 -13.25
CA LEU A 338 -24.75 -12.68 -14.28
C LEU A 338 -23.88 -11.42 -14.26
N GLU A 339 -24.44 -10.25 -13.94
CA GLU A 339 -23.69 -9.01 -13.73
C GLU A 339 -22.77 -9.12 -12.51
N ALA A 340 -23.26 -9.70 -11.40
CA ALA A 340 -22.43 -9.95 -10.23
C ALA A 340 -21.30 -10.96 -10.52
N GLU A 341 -21.61 -12.05 -11.23
CA GLU A 341 -20.61 -13.05 -11.65
C GLU A 341 -19.59 -12.40 -12.59
N ALA A 342 -20.04 -11.67 -13.61
CA ALA A 342 -19.20 -10.97 -14.58
C ALA A 342 -18.32 -9.91 -13.92
N ALA A 343 -18.83 -9.14 -12.94
CA ALA A 343 -18.04 -8.17 -12.19
C ALA A 343 -16.92 -8.86 -11.38
N SER A 344 -17.22 -10.00 -10.75
CA SER A 344 -16.22 -10.77 -9.99
C SER A 344 -15.15 -11.38 -10.90
N LEU A 345 -15.55 -11.93 -12.05
CA LEU A 345 -14.66 -12.51 -13.06
C LEU A 345 -13.83 -11.44 -13.77
N GLN A 346 -14.42 -10.29 -14.07
CA GLN A 346 -13.72 -9.15 -14.68
C GLN A 346 -12.65 -8.64 -13.72
N LYS A 347 -12.96 -8.51 -12.42
CA LYS A 347 -11.98 -8.12 -11.42
C LYS A 347 -10.80 -9.10 -11.35
N ALA A 348 -11.06 -10.41 -11.37
CA ALA A 348 -9.99 -11.42 -11.40
C ALA A 348 -9.15 -11.36 -12.69
N VAL A 349 -9.78 -11.09 -13.84
CA VAL A 349 -9.08 -10.90 -15.13
C VAL A 349 -8.26 -9.61 -15.16
N ASP A 350 -8.77 -8.52 -14.61
CA ASP A 350 -8.07 -7.23 -14.54
C ASP A 350 -6.86 -7.33 -13.60
N GLU A 351 -7.00 -8.05 -12.48
CA GLU A 351 -5.88 -8.41 -11.60
C GLU A 351 -4.81 -9.21 -12.37
N TYR A 352 -5.19 -10.14 -13.24
CA TYR A 352 -4.25 -10.89 -14.08
C TYR A 352 -3.57 -10.06 -15.18
N GLU A 353 -4.32 -9.22 -15.90
CA GLU A 353 -3.75 -8.36 -16.93
C GLU A 353 -2.82 -7.30 -16.33
N SER A 354 -3.10 -6.88 -15.09
CA SER A 354 -2.15 -6.09 -14.30
C SER A 354 -0.86 -6.89 -14.06
N GLY A 355 -0.95 -8.19 -13.76
CA GLY A 355 0.17 -9.13 -13.61
C GLY A 355 1.03 -9.35 -14.87
N GLN A 356 0.45 -9.41 -16.08
CA GLN A 356 1.26 -9.50 -17.30
C GLN A 356 2.00 -8.18 -17.63
N LYS A 357 1.32 -7.04 -17.47
CA LYS A 357 1.96 -5.71 -17.57
C LYS A 357 3.07 -5.56 -16.53
N SER A 358 2.96 -6.28 -15.42
CA SER A 358 3.95 -6.31 -14.35
C SER A 358 5.30 -6.87 -14.82
N ALA A 359 5.30 -7.97 -15.60
CA ALA A 359 6.53 -8.61 -16.06
C ALA A 359 7.40 -7.67 -16.93
N ASP A 360 6.79 -7.02 -17.93
CA ASP A 360 7.50 -6.06 -18.79
C ASP A 360 8.02 -4.85 -17.99
N LYS A 361 7.27 -4.42 -16.97
CA LYS A 361 7.69 -3.36 -16.04
C LYS A 361 8.85 -3.78 -15.16
N PHE A 362 8.88 -5.01 -14.66
CA PHE A 362 10.01 -5.52 -13.90
C PHE A 362 11.29 -5.54 -14.74
N ILE A 363 11.18 -5.96 -16.00
CA ILE A 363 12.31 -5.93 -16.94
C ILE A 363 12.81 -4.49 -17.15
N ALA A 364 11.90 -3.52 -17.30
CA ALA A 364 12.26 -2.10 -17.38
C ALA A 364 12.96 -1.60 -16.10
N LEU A 365 12.52 -2.07 -14.93
CA LEU A 365 13.12 -1.74 -13.64
C LEU A 365 14.55 -2.30 -13.52
N VAL A 366 14.76 -3.56 -13.90
CA VAL A 366 16.10 -4.19 -13.92
C VAL A 366 17.03 -3.44 -14.88
N LYS A 367 16.53 -3.03 -16.05
CA LYS A 367 17.28 -2.19 -17.01
C LYS A 367 17.68 -0.83 -16.44
N LYS A 368 16.78 -0.19 -15.67
CA LYS A 368 17.05 1.10 -15.00
C LYS A 368 18.20 1.01 -13.99
N TYR A 369 18.33 -0.11 -13.27
CA TYR A 369 19.29 -0.27 -12.18
C TYR A 369 20.39 -1.32 -12.47
N GLN A 370 20.96 -1.35 -13.68
CA GLN A 370 21.99 -2.35 -14.04
C GLN A 370 23.34 -2.19 -13.32
N ASN A 371 23.66 -1.01 -12.77
CA ASN A 371 24.98 -0.67 -12.23
C ASN A 371 24.90 0.07 -10.88
N PHE A 372 24.21 -0.49 -9.89
CA PHE A 372 24.18 0.09 -8.54
C PHE A 372 25.32 -0.48 -7.67
N GLU A 373 26.08 0.40 -7.01
CA GLU A 373 27.11 0.00 -6.04
C GLU A 373 26.51 -0.26 -4.65
N LYS A 374 25.55 0.59 -4.24
CA LYS A 374 24.86 0.53 -2.95
C LYS A 374 23.36 0.43 -3.15
N LEU A 375 22.72 -0.41 -2.35
CA LEU A 375 21.27 -0.61 -2.37
C LEU A 375 20.60 0.58 -1.68
N ASP A 376 19.91 1.40 -2.46
CA ASP A 376 19.12 2.51 -1.93
C ASP A 376 17.75 2.05 -1.43
N THR A 377 17.21 2.79 -0.46
CA THR A 377 15.85 2.65 0.09
C THR A 377 14.76 2.74 -0.98
N VAL A 378 14.92 3.66 -1.95
CA VAL A 378 14.00 3.83 -3.07
C VAL A 378 13.99 2.58 -3.94
N MET A 379 15.18 2.12 -4.33
CA MET A 379 15.36 0.89 -5.12
C MET A 379 14.72 -0.31 -4.40
N LEU A 380 14.97 -0.44 -3.10
CA LEU A 380 14.44 -1.54 -2.31
C LEU A 380 12.89 -1.53 -2.27
N ASN A 381 12.28 -0.35 -2.14
CA ASN A 381 10.83 -0.21 -2.20
C ASN A 381 10.26 -0.45 -3.61
N GLU A 382 10.98 -0.07 -4.67
CA GLU A 382 10.57 -0.29 -6.06
C GLU A 382 10.67 -1.78 -6.47
N PHE A 383 11.67 -2.52 -5.99
CA PHE A 383 11.86 -3.94 -6.34
C PHE A 383 11.10 -4.90 -5.43
N ILE A 384 10.99 -4.63 -4.13
CA ILE A 384 10.50 -5.61 -3.16
C ILE A 384 9.07 -5.28 -2.73
N TYR A 385 8.19 -6.26 -2.88
CA TYR A 385 6.83 -6.20 -2.37
C TYR A 385 6.80 -6.53 -0.87
N LYS A 386 7.25 -7.74 -0.50
CA LYS A 386 7.24 -8.27 0.87
C LYS A 386 8.36 -9.29 1.05
N ILE A 387 8.84 -9.43 2.28
CA ILE A 387 9.83 -10.44 2.67
C ILE A 387 9.23 -11.27 3.79
N PHE A 388 9.10 -12.57 3.58
CA PHE A 388 8.66 -13.50 4.61
C PHE A 388 9.84 -14.18 5.26
N VAL A 389 9.82 -14.18 6.60
CA VAL A 389 10.86 -14.79 7.42
C VAL A 389 10.25 -15.99 8.14
N HIS A 390 10.78 -17.17 7.84
CA HIS A 390 10.38 -18.43 8.45
C HIS A 390 11.07 -18.64 9.80
N GLU A 391 10.59 -19.65 10.54
CA GLU A 391 11.28 -20.10 11.74
C GLU A 391 12.71 -20.58 11.39
N ARG A 392 13.62 -20.53 12.36
CA ARG A 392 14.93 -21.17 12.23
C ARG A 392 14.79 -22.68 12.34
N ASP A 393 15.42 -23.41 11.43
CA ASP A 393 15.35 -24.88 11.38
C ASP A 393 15.82 -25.53 12.69
N TYR A 394 16.90 -25.01 13.28
CA TYR A 394 17.50 -25.54 14.50
C TYR A 394 17.50 -24.53 15.64
N LYS A 395 16.64 -24.76 16.64
CA LYS A 395 16.62 -23.98 17.89
C LYS A 395 17.87 -24.28 18.74
N GLY A 396 18.44 -23.24 19.35
CA GLY A 396 19.59 -23.36 20.27
C GLY A 396 20.97 -23.46 19.60
N VAL A 397 21.03 -23.29 18.27
CA VAL A 397 22.29 -23.29 17.49
C VAL A 397 22.54 -21.88 16.95
N ALA A 398 23.76 -21.37 17.09
CA ALA A 398 24.11 -20.00 16.67
C ALA A 398 24.03 -19.82 15.14
N ASN A 399 24.49 -20.81 14.38
CA ASN A 399 24.54 -20.80 12.91
C ASN A 399 23.45 -21.69 12.31
N SER A 400 22.21 -21.55 12.79
CA SER A 400 21.07 -22.25 12.20
C SER A 400 20.73 -21.62 10.84
N PRO A 401 20.54 -22.42 9.77
CA PRO A 401 19.83 -21.96 8.59
C PRO A 401 18.44 -21.43 8.96
N GLN A 402 17.99 -20.49 8.14
CA GLN A 402 16.70 -19.83 8.24
C GLN A 402 16.23 -19.48 6.84
N THR A 403 15.04 -19.92 6.47
CA THR A 403 14.46 -19.64 5.15
C THR A 403 13.91 -18.22 5.12
N ILE A 404 14.29 -17.47 4.09
CA ILE A 404 13.78 -16.12 3.80
C ILE A 404 13.21 -16.16 2.39
N GLU A 405 11.94 -15.79 2.25
CA GLU A 405 11.28 -15.70 0.95
C GLU A 405 11.13 -14.23 0.57
N ILE A 406 11.68 -13.86 -0.58
CA ILE A 406 11.60 -12.48 -1.10
C ILE A 406 10.55 -12.47 -2.21
N TYR A 407 9.51 -11.66 -2.02
CA TYR A 407 8.51 -11.38 -3.04
C TYR A 407 8.85 -10.07 -3.68
N PHE A 408 9.20 -10.12 -4.95
CA PHE A 408 9.43 -8.95 -5.78
C PHE A 408 8.09 -8.32 -6.17
N ASN A 409 8.09 -7.00 -6.31
CA ASN A 409 7.03 -6.33 -7.05
C ASN A 409 6.97 -6.98 -8.43
N PHE A 410 5.75 -7.15 -8.95
CA PHE A 410 5.47 -7.61 -10.31
C PHE A 410 5.64 -9.11 -10.64
N ILE A 411 6.56 -9.84 -10.01
CA ILE A 411 6.82 -11.27 -10.32
C ILE A 411 6.48 -12.19 -9.14
N GLY A 412 6.33 -11.65 -7.93
CA GLY A 412 6.13 -12.47 -6.73
C GLY A 412 7.43 -13.18 -6.34
N LYS A 413 7.37 -14.49 -6.07
CA LYS A 413 8.55 -15.26 -5.61
C LYS A 413 9.45 -15.58 -6.80
N PHE A 414 10.59 -14.91 -6.92
CA PHE A 414 11.59 -15.26 -7.93
C PHE A 414 12.48 -16.39 -7.39
N GLY A 415 12.43 -17.55 -8.04
CA GLY A 415 13.38 -18.62 -7.78
C GLY A 415 14.69 -18.30 -8.48
N THR A 416 15.73 -17.93 -7.73
CA THR A 416 17.10 -17.96 -8.27
C THR A 416 17.40 -19.41 -8.62
N GLN A 417 17.62 -19.69 -9.91
CA GLN A 417 18.16 -20.98 -10.31
C GLN A 417 19.49 -21.18 -9.59
N GLU A 418 19.73 -22.35 -9.02
CA GLU A 418 21.01 -22.69 -8.38
C GLU A 418 22.09 -22.74 -9.47
N VAL A 419 22.62 -21.58 -9.86
CA VAL A 419 23.57 -21.46 -10.98
C VAL A 419 24.90 -22.14 -10.65
N ASN A 420 25.17 -22.40 -9.37
CA ASN A 420 26.33 -23.16 -8.92
C ASN A 420 25.89 -24.39 -8.13
N GLN A 421 25.85 -25.54 -8.81
CA GLN A 421 25.85 -26.81 -8.12
C GLN A 421 27.15 -26.92 -7.30
N PRO A 422 27.08 -27.06 -5.97
CA PRO A 422 28.29 -27.11 -5.15
C PRO A 422 29.15 -28.29 -5.60
N THR A 423 30.47 -28.10 -5.63
CA THR A 423 31.42 -29.19 -5.91
C THR A 423 31.30 -30.31 -4.87
N GLU A 424 31.73 -31.54 -5.19
CA GLU A 424 31.59 -32.68 -4.27
C GLU A 424 32.24 -32.41 -2.89
N GLU A 425 33.35 -31.68 -2.87
CA GLU A 425 34.03 -31.23 -1.65
C GLU A 425 33.17 -30.25 -0.84
N GLU A 426 32.57 -29.24 -1.48
CA GLU A 426 31.64 -28.31 -0.82
C GLU A 426 30.37 -28.99 -0.31
N ARG A 427 29.84 -29.98 -1.05
CA ARG A 427 28.69 -30.80 -0.61
C ARG A 427 29.04 -31.59 0.64
N ALA A 428 30.23 -32.19 0.70
CA ALA A 428 30.70 -32.94 1.87
C ALA A 428 30.89 -32.00 3.08
N GLU A 429 31.42 -30.80 2.88
CA GLU A 429 31.52 -29.80 3.95
C GLU A 429 30.16 -29.32 4.47
N ILE A 430 29.20 -29.04 3.57
CA ILE A 430 27.84 -28.64 3.94
C ILE A 430 27.17 -29.76 4.74
N ALA A 431 27.32 -31.01 4.30
CA ALA A 431 26.78 -32.18 4.99
C ALA A 431 27.40 -32.36 6.39
N GLU A 432 28.71 -32.14 6.55
CA GLU A 432 29.37 -32.21 7.86
C GLU A 432 28.90 -31.10 8.80
N LYS A 433 28.75 -29.87 8.27
CA LYS A 433 28.19 -28.73 9.01
C LYS A 433 26.75 -29.01 9.46
N GLU A 434 25.92 -29.59 8.59
CA GLU A 434 24.55 -30.05 8.90
C GLU A 434 24.54 -31.13 10.00
N ARG A 435 25.43 -32.14 9.91
CA ARG A 435 25.56 -33.19 10.93
C ARG A 435 25.89 -32.61 12.32
N LEU A 436 26.84 -31.67 12.38
CA LEU A 436 27.22 -30.98 13.61
C LEU A 436 26.07 -30.13 14.16
N ARG A 437 25.30 -29.45 13.30
CA ARG A 437 24.10 -28.69 13.68
C ARG A 437 23.05 -29.59 14.31
N LYS A 438 22.72 -30.72 13.67
CA LYS A 438 21.75 -31.70 14.17
C LYS A 438 22.15 -32.24 15.54
N LYS A 439 23.41 -32.66 15.72
CA LYS A 439 23.94 -33.12 17.01
C LYS A 439 23.81 -32.07 18.12
N ARG A 440 24.08 -30.79 17.81
CA ARG A 440 23.93 -29.68 18.76
C ARG A 440 22.46 -29.42 19.10
N HIS A 441 21.56 -29.54 18.12
CA HIS A 441 20.13 -29.38 18.31
C HIS A 441 19.55 -30.49 19.20
N GLU A 442 19.95 -31.74 18.99
CA GLU A 442 19.56 -32.87 19.86
C GLU A 442 20.04 -32.66 21.30
N ALA A 443 21.29 -32.22 21.50
CA ALA A 443 21.80 -31.88 22.82
C ALA A 443 21.01 -30.73 23.47
N TYR A 444 20.54 -29.76 22.70
CA TYR A 444 19.64 -28.71 23.17
C TYR A 444 18.28 -29.27 23.61
N LEU A 445 17.66 -30.13 22.81
CA LEU A 445 16.38 -30.77 23.17
C LEU A 445 16.51 -31.58 24.46
N ARG A 446 17.60 -32.35 24.62
CA ARG A 446 17.89 -33.09 25.87
C ARG A 446 17.98 -32.17 27.09
N ARG A 447 18.67 -31.03 26.98
CA ARG A 447 18.79 -30.01 28.04
C ARG A 447 17.49 -29.27 28.37
N LYS A 448 16.57 -29.22 27.40
CA LYS A 448 15.25 -28.61 27.60
C LYS A 448 14.31 -29.62 28.30
N ALA A 449 14.33 -30.87 27.86
CA ALA A 449 13.51 -31.95 28.42
C ALA A 449 13.87 -32.24 29.89
N ASN A 450 15.16 -32.24 30.24
CA ASN A 450 15.62 -32.48 31.61
C ASN A 450 15.51 -31.25 32.54
N GLY A 451 14.95 -30.13 32.08
CA GLY A 451 14.76 -28.91 32.87
C GLY A 451 16.05 -28.13 33.22
N TRP A 452 17.23 -28.66 32.89
CA TRP A 452 18.53 -28.04 33.20
C TRP A 452 18.62 -26.62 32.67
N GLN A 453 18.09 -26.37 31.47
CA GLN A 453 18.11 -25.05 30.85
C GLN A 453 17.30 -24.00 31.62
N ASN A 454 16.17 -24.39 32.22
CA ASN A 454 15.36 -23.46 33.02
C ASN A 454 16.07 -23.14 34.35
N ALA A 455 16.62 -24.15 35.01
CA ALA A 455 17.41 -23.97 36.24
C ALA A 455 18.63 -23.06 36.00
N TYR A 456 19.38 -23.31 34.92
CA TYR A 456 20.49 -22.45 34.50
C TYR A 456 20.03 -21.02 34.19
N TYR A 457 18.91 -20.86 33.48
CA TYR A 457 18.36 -19.54 33.16
C TYR A 457 18.02 -18.75 34.43
N GLN A 458 17.29 -19.34 35.39
CA GLN A 458 16.91 -18.65 36.62
C GLN A 458 18.14 -18.25 37.45
N LYS A 459 19.14 -19.14 37.58
CA LYS A 459 20.38 -18.86 38.31
C LYS A 459 21.14 -17.66 37.75
N HIS A 460 21.18 -17.51 36.43
CA HIS A 460 22.00 -16.48 35.77
C HIS A 460 21.20 -15.28 35.24
N LYS A 461 19.87 -15.28 35.36
CA LYS A 461 18.98 -14.24 34.78
C LYS A 461 19.35 -12.84 35.26
N ALA A 462 19.53 -12.65 36.57
CA ALA A 462 19.83 -11.34 37.16
C ALA A 462 21.17 -10.80 36.66
N ALA A 463 22.23 -11.61 36.73
CA ALA A 463 23.56 -11.22 36.25
C ALA A 463 23.57 -10.91 34.74
N LYS A 464 22.89 -11.73 33.91
CA LYS A 464 22.77 -11.48 32.47
C LYS A 464 21.96 -10.21 32.16
N LYS A 465 20.91 -9.94 32.92
CA LYS A 465 20.12 -8.71 32.78
C LYS A 465 20.98 -7.49 33.13
N ALA A 466 21.68 -7.51 34.26
CA ALA A 466 22.58 -6.42 34.66
C ALA A 466 23.67 -6.15 33.60
N ALA A 467 24.33 -7.20 33.10
CA ALA A 467 25.34 -7.05 32.05
C ALA A 467 24.76 -6.52 30.73
N MET A 468 23.52 -6.87 30.38
CA MET A 468 22.84 -6.33 29.20
C MET A 468 22.46 -4.86 29.40
N ASP A 469 21.94 -4.51 30.57
CA ASP A 469 21.51 -3.15 30.88
C ASP A 469 22.71 -2.19 30.94
N ALA A 470 23.84 -2.61 31.51
CA ALA A 470 25.10 -1.87 31.48
C ALA A 470 25.59 -1.61 30.04
N LYS A 471 25.49 -2.60 29.13
CA LYS A 471 25.83 -2.40 27.71
C LYS A 471 24.89 -1.41 27.02
N LYS A 472 23.60 -1.44 27.34
CA LYS A 472 22.63 -0.48 26.81
C LYS A 472 22.92 0.93 27.31
N GLU A 473 23.29 1.09 28.57
CA GLU A 473 23.68 2.38 29.15
C GLU A 473 24.95 2.93 28.50
N ALA A 474 25.97 2.10 28.26
CA ALA A 474 27.17 2.51 27.55
C ALA A 474 26.85 3.03 26.14
N ILE A 475 25.96 2.35 25.40
CA ILE A 475 25.48 2.81 24.09
C ILE A 475 24.75 4.15 24.25
N ARG A 476 23.79 4.27 25.19
CA ARG A 476 23.07 5.53 25.41
C ARG A 476 23.99 6.70 25.76
N ALA A 477 25.04 6.48 26.54
CA ALA A 477 26.02 7.51 26.89
C ALA A 477 26.80 7.99 25.66
N GLU A 478 27.19 7.07 24.78
CA GLU A 478 27.80 7.40 23.48
C GLU A 478 26.83 8.20 22.59
N ASP A 479 25.55 7.83 22.59
CA ASP A 479 24.52 8.51 21.79
C ASP A 479 24.26 9.94 22.27
N GLN A 480 24.28 10.15 23.58
CA GLN A 480 24.19 11.46 24.22
C GLN A 480 25.40 12.32 23.87
N ALA A 481 26.61 11.76 23.90
CA ALA A 481 27.83 12.48 23.51
C ALA A 481 27.80 12.90 22.02
N ASN A 482 27.23 12.07 21.15
CA ASN A 482 27.08 12.36 19.72
C ASN A 482 25.87 13.25 19.39
N GLY A 483 25.06 13.65 20.37
CA GLY A 483 23.89 14.51 20.17
C GLY A 483 22.73 13.87 19.41
N VAL A 484 22.71 12.54 19.26
CA VAL A 484 21.72 11.83 18.42
C VAL A 484 20.48 11.39 19.21
N TYR A 485 20.56 11.37 20.54
CA TYR A 485 19.49 10.85 21.39
C TYR A 485 18.36 11.87 21.62
N TYR A 486 17.19 11.61 21.05
CA TYR A 486 15.93 12.30 21.39
C TYR A 486 15.27 11.60 22.59
N LEU A 487 15.17 12.30 23.72
CA LEU A 487 14.39 11.84 24.88
C LEU A 487 12.91 11.69 24.48
N PRO A 488 12.28 10.51 24.62
CA PRO A 488 10.84 10.42 24.55
C PRO A 488 10.27 11.17 25.76
N ASN A 489 9.53 12.26 25.53
CA ASN A 489 8.75 13.04 26.50
C ASN A 489 9.09 12.72 27.97
N GLN A 490 10.09 13.43 28.51
CA GLN A 490 10.05 13.69 29.95
C GLN A 490 8.73 14.43 30.17
N LYS A 491 7.70 13.74 30.69
CA LYS A 491 6.57 14.41 31.30
C LYS A 491 7.21 15.33 32.33
N GLY A 492 7.15 16.64 32.09
CA GLY A 492 7.73 17.61 32.98
C GLY A 492 7.27 17.32 34.40
N GLU A 493 8.23 17.10 35.29
CA GLU A 493 8.11 17.57 36.66
C GLU A 493 8.03 19.09 36.56
N SER A 494 6.83 19.59 36.31
CA SER A 494 6.53 21.01 36.44
C SER A 494 6.18 21.26 37.91
N ALA A 495 7.14 21.92 38.58
CA ALA A 495 7.06 22.69 39.82
C ALA A 495 6.61 21.98 41.11
#